data_AF-A0A1I0RRP1-F1
#
_entry.id   AF-A0A1I0RRP1-F1
#
_cell.length_a   1.000
_cell.length_b   1.000
_cell.length_c   1.000
_cell.angle_alpha   90.00
_cell.angle_beta   90.00
_cell.angle_gamma   90.00
#
_symmetry.space_group_name_H-M   'P 1'
#
loop_
_entity.id
_entity.type
_entity.pdbx_description
1 polymer ?
#
loop_
_entity_poly.entity_id
_entity_poly.type
_entity_poly.pdbx_seq_one_letter_code
_entity_poly.pdbx_strand_id
1 'polypeptide(L)'
;MDPLSRLLNSVSVRIAHFPRFPAYKLLPGIVAALLCVLLAIANGGTLEGGHMVVAFALALILQSNMSLYLMSLNRTSMFGTRKHWIIAGFVQLGVLGLLTSMSDFTWCQHAITVVAIIAALRCVPGMLQSDEALAAERWSQEDFSGFRPQLCIGLFLLFGAYAVMNEILIKTLSAQDWLVLWMFLPVIHFYAAVILIDTLMMSAKKRA
;
A
#
# COMPACT_ATOMS: atom_id res chain seq x y z
N MET A 1 12.58 -3.65 -23.80
CA MET A 1 11.32 -3.76 -23.04
C MET A 1 11.23 -5.18 -22.49
N ASP A 2 11.14 -5.34 -21.17
CA ASP A 2 11.17 -6.62 -20.46
C ASP A 2 9.84 -7.40 -20.65
N PRO A 3 9.83 -8.68 -21.05
CA PRO A 3 8.60 -9.47 -21.27
C PRO A 3 7.62 -9.45 -20.09
N LEU A 4 8.12 -9.33 -18.86
CA LEU A 4 7.30 -9.25 -17.65
C LEU A 4 6.46 -7.95 -17.59
N SER A 5 6.99 -6.85 -18.13
CA SER A 5 6.27 -5.56 -18.21
C SER A 5 5.10 -5.58 -19.21
N ARG A 6 5.18 -6.40 -20.27
CA ARG A 6 4.07 -6.60 -21.21
C ARG A 6 2.94 -7.42 -20.57
N LEU A 7 3.29 -8.45 -19.81
CA LEU A 7 2.32 -9.29 -19.10
C LEU A 7 1.54 -8.50 -18.04
N LEU A 8 2.24 -7.70 -17.22
CA LEU A 8 1.60 -6.86 -16.19
C LEU A 8 0.67 -5.77 -16.77
N ASN A 9 0.93 -5.31 -17.99
CA ASN A 9 0.08 -4.32 -18.68
C ASN A 9 -1.08 -4.94 -19.48
N SER A 10 -1.01 -6.24 -19.80
CA SER A 10 -2.01 -6.92 -20.64
C SER A 10 -3.28 -7.35 -19.89
N VAL A 11 -3.20 -7.49 -18.56
CA VAL A 11 -4.34 -7.87 -17.72
C VAL A 11 -4.90 -6.62 -17.05
N SER A 12 -5.86 -5.96 -17.70
CA SER A 12 -6.61 -4.86 -17.11
C SER A 12 -8.10 -5.07 -17.32
N VAL A 13 -8.87 -5.06 -16.24
CA VAL A 13 -10.33 -5.26 -16.26
C VAL A 13 -10.99 -3.92 -16.59
N ARG A 14 -11.84 -3.91 -17.61
CA ARG A 14 -12.50 -2.69 -18.12
C ARG A 14 -13.82 -2.49 -17.37
N ILE A 15 -13.86 -1.59 -16.40
CA ILE A 15 -15.11 -1.06 -15.81
C ILE A 15 -15.26 0.37 -16.36
N ALA A 16 -16.34 0.64 -17.07
CA ALA A 16 -16.47 1.67 -18.11
C ALA A 16 -16.24 3.15 -17.68
N HIS A 17 -16.02 3.45 -16.41
CA HIS A 17 -15.78 4.82 -15.89
C HIS A 17 -14.62 4.91 -14.89
N PHE A 18 -13.90 3.82 -14.63
CA PHE A 18 -12.80 3.80 -13.65
C PHE A 18 -11.45 3.65 -14.35
N PRO A 19 -10.38 4.31 -13.86
CA PRO A 19 -9.05 4.11 -14.43
C PRO A 19 -8.63 2.66 -14.25
N ARG A 20 -7.82 2.19 -15.21
CA ARG A 20 -7.36 0.80 -15.25
C ARG A 20 -6.63 0.44 -13.97
N PHE A 21 -7.18 -0.51 -13.22
CA PHE A 21 -6.49 -1.08 -12.08
C PHE A 21 -5.32 -1.94 -12.57
N PRO A 22 -4.08 -1.64 -12.18
CA PRO A 22 -2.94 -2.46 -12.59
C PRO A 22 -2.95 -3.79 -11.86
N ALA A 23 -2.93 -4.91 -12.59
CA ALA A 23 -3.02 -6.26 -12.02
C ALA A 23 -1.94 -6.56 -10.97
N TYR A 24 -0.75 -5.97 -11.09
CA TYR A 24 0.32 -6.15 -10.11
C TYR A 24 -0.08 -5.67 -8.69
N LYS A 25 -1.00 -4.70 -8.57
CA LYS A 25 -1.49 -4.24 -7.26
C LYS A 25 -2.46 -5.24 -6.60
N LEU A 26 -3.00 -6.21 -7.34
CA LEU A 26 -3.80 -7.32 -6.79
C LEU A 26 -2.92 -8.44 -6.23
N LEU A 27 -1.69 -8.57 -6.74
CA LEU A 27 -0.85 -9.73 -6.49
C LEU A 27 -0.60 -10.00 -4.99
N PRO A 28 -0.33 -8.98 -4.14
CA PRO A 28 -0.16 -9.22 -2.70
C PRO A 28 -1.40 -9.81 -2.04
N GLY A 29 -2.59 -9.29 -2.37
CA GLY A 29 -3.86 -9.80 -1.83
C GLY A 29 -4.17 -11.22 -2.30
N ILE A 30 -3.94 -11.50 -3.59
CA ILE A 30 -4.13 -12.84 -4.16
C ILE A 30 -3.18 -13.86 -3.51
N VAL A 31 -1.91 -13.50 -3.36
CA VAL A 31 -0.91 -14.39 -2.73
C VAL A 31 -1.24 -14.63 -1.27
N ALA A 32 -1.66 -13.59 -0.53
CA ALA A 32 -2.12 -13.74 0.84
C ALA A 32 -3.31 -14.70 0.95
N ALA A 33 -4.30 -14.56 0.06
CA ALA A 33 -5.50 -15.40 0.03
C ALA A 33 -5.17 -16.86 -0.24
N LEU A 34 -4.39 -17.11 -1.30
CA LEU A 34 -3.94 -18.45 -1.66
C LEU A 34 -3.13 -19.10 -0.53
N LEU A 35 -2.23 -18.33 0.09
CA LEU A 35 -1.40 -18.83 1.18
C LEU A 35 -2.23 -19.16 2.42
N CYS A 36 -3.23 -18.35 2.76
CA CYS A 36 -4.17 -18.69 3.83
C CYS A 36 -4.91 -19.99 3.53
N VAL A 37 -5.43 -20.16 2.32
CA VAL A 37 -6.12 -21.41 1.92
C VAL A 37 -5.19 -22.61 2.01
N LEU A 38 -3.95 -22.51 1.52
CA LEU A 38 -2.97 -23.59 1.58
C LEU A 38 -2.59 -23.96 3.01
N LEU A 39 -2.38 -22.96 3.88
CA LEU A 39 -2.08 -23.18 5.30
C LEU A 39 -3.28 -23.76 6.05
N ALA A 40 -4.51 -23.37 5.70
CA ALA A 40 -5.72 -23.97 6.26
C ALA A 40 -5.79 -25.46 5.91
N ILE A 41 -5.60 -25.80 4.63
CA ILE A 41 -5.66 -27.19 4.15
C ILE A 41 -4.57 -28.04 4.81
N ALA A 42 -3.34 -27.52 4.91
CA ALA A 42 -2.22 -28.22 5.53
C ALA A 42 -2.44 -28.53 7.02
N ASN A 43 -3.19 -27.67 7.73
CA ASN A 43 -3.46 -27.79 9.16
C ASN A 43 -4.84 -28.36 9.49
N GLY A 44 -5.48 -29.07 8.56
CA GLY A 44 -6.77 -29.73 8.83
C GLY A 44 -7.97 -28.78 8.92
N GLY A 45 -7.90 -27.64 8.25
CA GLY A 45 -9.00 -26.68 8.11
C GLY A 45 -8.96 -25.53 9.12
N THR A 46 -8.03 -25.52 10.06
CA THR A 46 -7.89 -24.44 11.07
C THR A 46 -6.76 -23.48 10.72
N LEU A 47 -7.02 -22.18 10.87
CA LEU A 47 -5.98 -21.14 10.84
C LEU A 47 -5.76 -20.62 12.26
N GLU A 48 -4.68 -21.06 12.88
CA GLU A 48 -4.17 -20.43 14.10
C GLU A 48 -3.45 -19.10 13.80
N GLY A 49 -3.27 -18.26 14.84
CA GLY A 49 -2.67 -16.93 14.72
C GLY A 49 -1.29 -16.93 14.05
N GLY A 50 -0.44 -17.92 14.32
CA GLY A 50 0.88 -18.05 13.70
C GLY A 50 0.82 -18.20 12.16
N HIS A 51 -0.18 -18.92 11.64
CA HIS A 51 -0.38 -19.07 10.20
C HIS A 51 -0.80 -17.75 9.55
N MET A 52 -1.62 -16.96 10.24
CA MET A 52 -2.04 -15.63 9.78
C MET A 52 -0.86 -14.65 9.75
N VAL A 53 0.01 -14.67 10.76
CA VAL A 53 1.25 -13.88 10.79
C VAL A 53 2.13 -14.18 9.58
N VAL A 54 2.36 -15.47 9.28
CA VAL A 54 3.17 -15.89 8.13
C VAL A 54 2.53 -15.44 6.81
N ALA A 55 1.22 -15.65 6.66
CA ALA A 55 0.51 -15.26 5.44
C ALA A 55 0.56 -13.75 5.20
N PHE A 56 0.32 -12.97 6.26
CA PHE A 56 0.38 -11.52 6.23
C PHE A 56 1.80 -11.01 5.93
N ALA A 57 2.82 -11.55 6.60
CA ALA A 57 4.19 -11.10 6.42
C ALA A 57 4.70 -11.36 4.99
N LEU A 58 4.39 -12.53 4.42
CA LEU A 58 4.75 -12.84 3.02
C LEU A 58 4.04 -11.93 2.02
N ALA A 59 2.76 -11.63 2.24
CA ALA A 59 2.01 -10.69 1.41
C ALA A 59 2.60 -9.28 1.48
N LEU A 60 2.98 -8.82 2.68
CA LEU A 60 3.60 -7.52 2.90
C LEU A 60 4.98 -7.41 2.24
N ILE A 61 5.78 -8.47 2.29
CA ILE A 61 7.06 -8.57 1.56
C ILE A 61 6.84 -8.46 0.06
N LEU A 62 5.86 -9.18 -0.49
CA LEU A 62 5.55 -9.14 -1.91
C LEU A 62 5.11 -7.73 -2.34
N GLN A 63 4.22 -7.10 -1.58
CA GLN A 63 3.78 -5.73 -1.83
C GLN A 63 4.95 -4.73 -1.80
N SER A 64 5.84 -4.87 -0.82
CA SER A 64 7.01 -4.01 -0.67
C SER A 64 7.98 -4.20 -1.84
N ASN A 65 8.28 -5.45 -2.21
CA ASN A 65 9.16 -5.76 -3.34
C ASN A 65 8.62 -5.25 -4.67
N MET A 66 7.31 -5.37 -4.92
CA MET A 66 6.71 -4.80 -6.13
C MET A 66 6.83 -3.28 -6.15
N SER A 67 6.61 -2.61 -5.01
CA SER A 67 6.73 -1.16 -4.91
C SER A 67 8.17 -0.70 -5.16
N LEU A 68 9.15 -1.38 -4.58
CA LEU A 68 10.57 -1.11 -4.76
C LEU A 68 11.04 -1.41 -6.19
N TYR A 69 10.54 -2.49 -6.81
CA TYR A 69 10.82 -2.81 -8.20
C TYR A 69 10.40 -1.67 -9.13
N LEU A 70 9.18 -1.16 -8.95
CA LEU A 70 8.66 -0.04 -9.74
C LEU A 70 9.44 1.25 -9.51
N MET A 71 9.84 1.55 -8.26
CA MET A 71 10.73 2.68 -7.96
C MET A 71 12.09 2.53 -8.64
N SER A 72 12.65 1.32 -8.66
CA SER A 72 13.93 1.03 -9.31
C SER A 72 13.87 1.18 -10.83
N LEU A 73 12.75 0.79 -11.46
CA LEU A 73 12.50 1.02 -12.89
C LEU A 73 12.42 2.51 -13.23
N ASN A 74 11.82 3.30 -12.34
CA ASN A 74 11.68 4.74 -12.52
C ASN A 74 12.94 5.54 -12.13
N ARG A 75 14.04 4.85 -11.74
CA ARG A 75 15.33 5.45 -11.35
C ARG A 75 15.24 6.55 -10.28
N THR A 76 14.21 6.54 -9.44
CA THR A 76 14.03 7.52 -8.35
C THR A 76 14.81 7.17 -7.08
N SER A 77 15.59 6.08 -7.10
CA SER A 77 16.37 5.63 -5.95
C SER A 77 17.63 6.49 -5.76
N MET A 78 17.77 7.12 -4.59
CA MET A 78 19.02 7.81 -4.16
C MET A 78 20.24 6.88 -4.12
N PHE A 79 20.03 5.57 -4.09
CA PHE A 79 21.08 4.55 -4.08
C PHE A 79 21.16 3.84 -5.44
N GLY A 80 22.36 3.47 -5.89
CA GLY A 80 22.49 2.60 -7.08
C GLY A 80 21.65 1.32 -6.92
N THR A 81 21.04 0.84 -8.01
CA THR A 81 20.02 -0.23 -8.02
C THR A 81 20.39 -1.43 -7.14
N ARG A 82 21.64 -1.90 -7.21
CA ARG A 82 22.14 -3.03 -6.40
C ARG A 82 22.15 -2.75 -4.89
N LYS A 83 22.60 -1.56 -4.47
CA LYS A 83 22.63 -1.16 -3.05
C LYS A 83 21.23 -1.01 -2.48
N HIS A 84 20.31 -0.46 -3.28
CA HIS A 84 18.90 -0.35 -2.90
C HIS A 84 18.26 -1.71 -2.62
N TRP A 85 18.46 -2.70 -3.51
CA TRP A 85 17.94 -4.06 -3.31
C TRP A 85 18.51 -4.76 -2.09
N ILE A 86 19.80 -4.57 -1.80
CA ILE A 86 20.44 -5.14 -0.60
C ILE A 86 19.82 -4.56 0.66
N ILE A 87 19.71 -3.22 0.75
CA ILE A 87 19.12 -2.54 1.91
C ILE A 87 17.65 -2.96 2.07
N ALA A 88 16.88 -2.96 0.99
CA ALA A 88 15.50 -3.41 1.00
C ALA A 88 15.35 -4.85 1.49
N GLY A 89 16.21 -5.76 1.03
CA GLY A 89 16.21 -7.15 1.46
C GLY A 89 16.49 -7.29 2.96
N PHE A 90 17.49 -6.57 3.49
CA PHE A 90 17.77 -6.56 4.93
C PHE A 90 16.60 -6.01 5.75
N VAL A 91 15.99 -4.91 5.32
CA VAL A 91 14.82 -4.33 6.00
C VAL A 91 13.65 -5.31 5.98
N GLN A 92 13.38 -5.98 4.85
CA GLN A 92 12.29 -6.96 4.75
C GLN A 92 12.52 -8.19 5.63
N LEU A 93 13.75 -8.70 5.69
CA LEU A 93 14.11 -9.79 6.59
C LEU A 93 13.98 -9.38 8.06
N GLY A 94 14.37 -8.14 8.40
CA GLY A 94 14.17 -7.59 9.73
C GLY A 94 12.68 -7.48 10.11
N VAL A 95 11.83 -7.00 9.20
CA VAL A 95 10.38 -6.94 9.39
C VAL A 95 9.79 -8.34 9.52
N LEU A 96 10.20 -9.30 8.69
CA LEU A 96 9.74 -10.69 8.78
C LEU A 96 10.13 -11.32 10.12
N GLY A 97 11.39 -11.17 10.53
CA GLY A 97 11.89 -11.69 11.81
C GLY A 97 11.18 -11.05 13.00
N LEU A 98 10.89 -9.75 12.92
CA LEU A 98 10.11 -9.06 13.94
C LEU A 98 8.67 -9.58 14.00
N LEU A 99 7.97 -9.65 12.87
CA LEU A 99 6.57 -10.09 12.83
C LEU A 99 6.42 -11.56 13.25
N THR A 100 7.33 -12.44 12.80
CA THR A 100 7.30 -13.87 13.15
C THR A 100 7.73 -14.15 14.59
N SER A 101 8.44 -13.23 15.25
CA SER A 101 8.73 -13.35 16.69
C SER A 101 7.58 -12.91 17.58
N MET A 102 6.54 -12.28 17.01
CA MET A 102 5.33 -11.91 17.74
C MET A 102 4.35 -13.09 17.76
N SER A 103 3.96 -13.50 18.97
CA SER A 103 2.99 -14.58 19.19
C SER A 103 1.54 -14.15 18.96
N ASP A 104 1.26 -12.85 19.02
CA ASP A 104 -0.07 -12.28 18.86
C ASP A 104 -0.20 -11.54 17.53
N PHE A 105 -1.10 -12.04 16.67
CA PHE A 105 -1.40 -11.46 15.37
C PHE A 105 -1.91 -10.02 15.46
N THR A 106 -2.48 -9.62 16.61
CA THR A 106 -3.00 -8.28 16.85
C THR A 106 -1.92 -7.20 16.65
N TRP A 107 -0.66 -7.50 16.97
CA TRP A 107 0.45 -6.58 16.70
C TRP A 107 0.69 -6.34 15.19
N CYS A 108 0.50 -7.37 14.36
CA CYS A 108 0.56 -7.22 12.90
C CYS A 108 -0.54 -6.27 12.41
N GLN A 109 -1.73 -6.36 13.02
CA GLN A 109 -2.85 -5.49 12.67
C GLN A 109 -2.55 -4.03 13.08
N HIS A 110 -2.05 -3.79 14.30
CA HIS A 110 -1.68 -2.43 14.73
C HIS A 110 -0.48 -1.85 13.97
N ALA A 111 0.43 -2.67 13.48
CA ALA A 111 1.53 -2.21 12.63
C ALA A 111 1.01 -1.49 11.37
N ILE A 112 -0.13 -1.92 10.80
CA ILE A 112 -0.78 -1.23 9.68
C ILE A 112 -1.29 0.16 10.08
N THR A 113 -1.86 0.31 11.29
CA THR A 113 -2.26 1.61 11.83
C THR A 113 -1.06 2.55 11.93
N VAL A 114 0.07 2.07 12.47
CA VAL A 114 1.30 2.86 12.61
C VAL A 114 1.82 3.30 11.24
N VAL A 115 1.85 2.41 10.25
CA VAL A 115 2.27 2.75 8.88
C VAL A 115 1.35 3.81 8.27
N ALA A 116 0.03 3.70 8.45
CA ALA A 116 -0.92 4.69 7.98
C ALA A 116 -0.71 6.06 8.65
N ILE A 117 -0.47 6.10 9.97
CA ILE A 117 -0.16 7.34 10.69
C ILE A 117 1.13 7.97 10.17
N ILE A 118 2.21 7.19 10.00
CA ILE A 118 3.48 7.69 9.47
C ILE A 118 3.27 8.25 8.05
N ALA A 119 2.49 7.58 7.20
CA ALA A 119 2.16 8.05 5.86
C ALA A 119 1.35 9.35 5.88
N ALA A 120 0.38 9.48 6.79
CA ALA A 120 -0.35 10.72 7.00
C ALA A 120 0.58 11.86 7.46
N LEU A 121 1.39 11.64 8.49
CA LEU A 121 2.31 12.63 9.04
C LEU A 121 3.33 13.14 8.02
N ARG A 122 3.77 12.28 7.09
CA ARG A 122 4.62 12.71 5.95
C ARG A 122 3.97 13.76 5.07
N CYS A 123 2.65 13.89 5.05
CA CYS A 123 1.96 14.92 4.26
C CYS A 123 1.95 16.30 4.95
N VAL A 124 2.18 16.36 6.26
CA VAL A 124 2.06 17.59 7.07
C VAL A 124 3.00 18.72 6.61
N PRO A 125 4.29 18.49 6.29
CA PRO A 125 5.16 19.55 5.79
C PRO A 125 4.62 20.21 4.50
N GLY A 126 4.12 19.40 3.57
CA GLY A 126 3.50 19.87 2.33
C GLY A 126 2.17 20.61 2.52
N MET A 127 1.51 20.42 3.67
CA MET A 127 0.32 21.18 4.07
C MET A 127 0.68 22.54 4.69
N LEU A 128 1.74 22.60 5.50
CA LEU A 128 2.06 23.76 6.34
C LEU A 128 2.99 24.78 5.68
N GLN A 129 3.98 24.33 4.92
CA GLN A 129 5.10 25.20 4.51
C GLN A 129 5.16 25.47 3.01
N SER A 130 4.18 24.99 2.23
CA SER A 130 4.33 24.88 0.77
C SER A 130 5.67 24.22 0.40
N ASP A 131 6.19 23.34 1.27
CA ASP A 131 7.46 22.66 1.05
C ASP A 131 7.26 21.67 -0.10
N GLU A 132 7.59 22.17 -1.29
CA GLU A 132 7.39 21.45 -2.53
C GLU A 132 8.31 20.25 -2.62
N ALA A 133 9.35 20.09 -1.79
CA ALA A 133 10.32 19.01 -2.01
C ALA A 133 9.66 17.61 -1.91
N LEU A 134 8.88 17.36 -0.86
CA LEU A 134 8.23 16.06 -0.65
C LEU A 134 7.02 15.87 -1.58
N ALA A 135 6.28 16.96 -1.83
CA ALA A 135 5.13 16.93 -2.73
C ALA A 135 5.56 16.84 -4.21
N ALA A 136 6.67 17.46 -4.60
CA ALA A 136 7.24 17.37 -5.96
C ALA A 136 7.89 16.01 -6.21
N GLU A 137 8.44 15.33 -5.18
CA GLU A 137 8.89 13.94 -5.33
C GLU A 137 7.71 13.02 -5.72
N ARG A 138 6.53 13.25 -5.13
CA ARG A 138 5.35 12.41 -5.36
C ARG A 138 4.50 12.86 -6.55
N TRP A 139 4.48 14.15 -6.85
CA TRP A 139 3.75 14.80 -7.95
C TRP A 139 4.66 15.75 -8.72
N SER A 140 5.62 15.15 -9.41
CA SER A 140 6.68 15.85 -10.16
C SER A 140 6.20 16.50 -11.45
N GLN A 141 5.01 16.14 -11.96
CA GLN A 141 4.48 16.72 -13.19
C GLN A 141 4.02 18.17 -12.96
N GLU A 142 4.29 19.03 -13.95
CA GLU A 142 3.96 20.46 -13.88
C GLU A 142 2.47 20.71 -13.62
N ASP A 143 1.60 19.85 -14.16
CA ASP A 143 0.15 19.91 -14.01
C ASP A 143 -0.33 19.86 -12.55
N PHE A 144 0.48 19.33 -11.64
CA PHE A 144 0.12 19.20 -10.22
C PHE A 144 0.70 20.31 -9.34
N SER A 145 1.62 21.13 -9.85
CA SER A 145 2.36 22.14 -9.06
C SER A 145 1.43 23.05 -8.25
N GLY A 146 0.40 23.60 -8.87
CA GLY A 146 -0.60 24.46 -8.23
C GLY A 146 -1.58 23.75 -7.28
N PHE A 147 -1.57 22.42 -7.22
CA PHE A 147 -2.50 21.61 -6.42
C PHE A 147 -1.81 20.77 -5.32
N ARG A 148 -0.48 20.87 -5.20
CA ARG A 148 0.34 20.07 -4.26
C ARG A 148 -0.14 20.16 -2.81
N PRO A 149 -0.45 21.36 -2.25
CA PRO A 149 -0.94 21.44 -0.87
C PRO A 149 -2.27 20.71 -0.67
N GLN A 150 -3.22 20.85 -1.61
CA GLN A 150 -4.52 20.20 -1.53
C GLN A 150 -4.41 18.68 -1.67
N LEU A 151 -3.49 18.20 -2.51
CA LEU A 151 -3.18 16.77 -2.64
C LEU A 151 -2.56 16.20 -1.35
N CYS A 152 -1.67 16.94 -0.69
CA CYS A 152 -1.15 16.58 0.63
C CYS A 152 -2.26 16.49 1.69
N ILE A 153 -3.19 17.46 1.73
CA ILE A 153 -4.36 17.41 2.62
C ILE A 153 -5.21 16.17 2.33
N GLY A 154 -5.50 15.91 1.05
CA GLY A 154 -6.28 14.75 0.65
C GLY A 154 -5.64 13.43 1.11
N LEU A 155 -4.34 13.25 0.88
CA LEU A 155 -3.62 12.06 1.33
C LEU A 155 -3.54 11.97 2.86
N PHE A 156 -3.34 13.08 3.56
CA PHE A 156 -3.38 13.12 5.02
C PHE A 156 -4.70 12.56 5.55
N LEU A 157 -5.82 13.05 5.00
CA LEU A 157 -7.16 12.58 5.37
C LEU A 157 -7.39 11.12 5.00
N LEU A 158 -6.95 10.69 3.82
CA LEU A 158 -7.09 9.29 3.37
C LEU A 158 -6.34 8.32 4.29
N PHE A 159 -5.08 8.61 4.61
CA PHE A 159 -4.28 7.76 5.49
C PHE A 159 -4.74 7.84 6.95
N GLY A 160 -5.16 9.01 7.42
CA GLY A 160 -5.79 9.16 8.73
C GLY A 160 -7.07 8.35 8.86
N ALA A 161 -7.93 8.36 7.82
CA ALA A 161 -9.13 7.54 7.76
C ALA A 161 -8.80 6.05 7.78
N TYR A 162 -7.75 5.60 7.09
CA TYR A 162 -7.30 4.21 7.17
C TYR A 162 -6.77 3.81 8.53
N ALA A 163 -6.04 4.69 9.22
CA ALA A 163 -5.59 4.41 10.58
C ALA A 163 -6.79 4.20 11.52
N VAL A 164 -7.77 5.12 11.50
CA VAL A 164 -8.98 5.02 12.31
C VAL A 164 -9.81 3.79 11.94
N MET A 165 -10.02 3.56 10.64
CA MET A 165 -10.75 2.40 10.14
C MET A 165 -10.09 1.10 10.59
N ASN A 166 -8.77 1.00 10.51
CA ASN A 166 -8.05 -0.21 10.91
C ASN A 166 -8.25 -0.51 12.40
N GLU A 167 -8.16 0.49 13.28
CA GLU A 167 -8.40 0.31 14.72
C GLU A 167 -9.85 -0.10 15.04
N ILE A 168 -10.83 0.42 14.28
CA ILE A 168 -12.22 -0.02 14.40
C ILE A 168 -12.35 -1.48 13.96
N LEU A 169 -11.73 -1.87 12.84
CA LEU A 169 -11.78 -3.24 12.32
C LEU A 169 -11.12 -4.23 13.27
N ILE A 170 -9.99 -3.89 13.90
CA ILE A 170 -9.33 -4.72 14.91
C ILE A 170 -10.29 -5.02 16.09
N LYS A 171 -11.10 -4.04 16.49
CA LYS A 171 -12.04 -4.18 17.62
C LYS A 171 -13.35 -4.88 17.27
N THR A 172 -13.70 -4.96 15.99
CA THR A 172 -15.04 -5.39 15.54
C THR A 172 -15.02 -6.70 14.75
N LEU A 173 -13.91 -7.05 14.13
CA LEU A 173 -13.77 -8.24 13.30
C LEU A 173 -12.92 -9.30 13.96
N SER A 174 -13.14 -10.56 13.58
CA SER A 174 -12.18 -11.61 13.84
C SER A 174 -10.88 -11.34 13.07
N ALA A 175 -9.75 -11.91 13.53
CA ALA A 175 -8.46 -11.82 12.84
C ALA A 175 -8.52 -12.30 11.38
N GLN A 176 -9.31 -13.35 11.12
CA GLN A 176 -9.50 -13.91 9.79
C GLN A 176 -10.26 -12.94 8.88
N ASP A 177 -11.38 -12.38 9.35
CA ASP A 177 -12.18 -11.43 8.59
C ASP A 177 -11.40 -10.14 8.31
N TRP A 178 -10.63 -9.68 9.30
CA TRP A 178 -9.72 -8.55 9.14
C TRP A 178 -8.68 -8.82 8.05
N LEU A 179 -8.06 -10.00 8.07
CA LEU A 179 -7.03 -10.37 7.09
C LEU A 179 -7.61 -10.41 5.68
N VAL A 180 -8.81 -10.98 5.50
CA VAL A 180 -9.50 -10.98 4.20
C VAL A 180 -9.73 -9.55 3.72
N LEU A 181 -10.24 -8.65 4.58
CA LEU A 181 -10.46 -7.25 4.21
C LEU A 181 -9.16 -6.55 3.84
N TRP A 182 -8.08 -6.81 4.59
CA TRP A 182 -6.76 -6.27 4.32
C TRP A 182 -6.24 -6.67 2.92
N MET A 183 -6.53 -7.88 2.44
CA MET A 183 -6.16 -8.33 1.08
C MET A 183 -6.77 -7.48 -0.03
N PHE A 184 -7.96 -6.90 0.20
CA PHE A 184 -8.64 -6.02 -0.74
C PHE A 184 -8.30 -4.54 -0.56
N LEU A 185 -7.62 -4.18 0.54
CA LEU A 185 -7.27 -2.79 0.85
C LEU A 185 -6.46 -2.11 -0.27
N PRO A 186 -5.52 -2.76 -0.99
CA PRO A 186 -4.85 -2.14 -2.14
C PRO A 186 -5.81 -1.73 -3.27
N VAL A 187 -6.89 -2.50 -3.47
CA VAL A 187 -7.92 -2.21 -4.47
C VAL A 187 -8.72 -0.98 -4.06
N ILE A 188 -9.20 -0.99 -2.82
CA ILE A 188 -9.95 0.12 -2.23
C ILE A 188 -9.09 1.39 -2.26
N HIS A 189 -7.81 1.27 -1.88
CA HIS A 189 -6.87 2.39 -1.89
C HIS A 189 -6.66 2.99 -3.27
N PHE A 190 -6.48 2.17 -4.30
CA PHE A 190 -6.30 2.69 -5.65
C PHE A 190 -7.47 3.55 -6.10
N TYR A 191 -8.70 3.04 -5.97
CA TYR A 191 -9.88 3.77 -6.42
C TYR A 191 -10.17 4.98 -5.54
N ALA A 192 -10.00 4.86 -4.21
CA ALA A 192 -10.15 5.99 -3.30
C ALA A 192 -9.15 7.10 -3.63
N ALA A 193 -7.88 6.77 -3.86
CA ALA A 193 -6.84 7.74 -4.22
C ALA A 193 -7.12 8.40 -5.57
N VAL A 194 -7.56 7.64 -6.58
CA VAL A 194 -7.97 8.18 -7.89
C VAL A 194 -9.11 9.19 -7.73
N ILE A 195 -10.20 8.78 -7.08
CA ILE A 195 -11.41 9.60 -6.94
C ILE A 195 -11.07 10.87 -6.19
N LEU A 196 -10.27 10.76 -5.13
CA LEU A 196 -9.78 11.89 -4.36
C LEU A 196 -9.00 12.87 -5.23
N ILE A 197 -8.01 12.39 -5.99
CA ILE A 197 -7.18 13.23 -6.86
C ILE A 197 -8.06 13.94 -7.90
N ASP A 198 -8.94 13.20 -8.57
CA ASP A 198 -9.83 13.74 -9.60
C ASP A 198 -10.80 14.81 -9.03
N THR A 199 -11.38 14.53 -7.86
CA THR A 199 -12.27 15.47 -7.15
C THR A 199 -11.54 16.76 -6.78
N LEU A 200 -10.31 16.66 -6.26
CA LEU A 200 -9.50 17.82 -5.90
C LEU A 200 -9.13 18.65 -7.13
N MET A 201 -8.73 18.01 -8.23
CA MET A 201 -8.41 18.69 -9.48
C MET A 201 -9.63 19.40 -10.08
N MET A 202 -10.80 18.75 -10.08
CA MET A 202 -12.04 19.38 -10.55
C MET A 202 -12.48 20.56 -9.68
N SER A 203 -12.37 20.45 -8.36
CA SER A 203 -12.72 21.54 -7.44
C SER A 203 -11.80 22.74 -7.61
N ALA A 204 -10.52 22.50 -7.90
CA ALA A 204 -9.54 23.55 -8.06
C ALA A 204 -9.67 24.26 -9.42
N LYS A 205 -9.94 23.52 -10.51
CA LYS A 205 -10.24 24.11 -11.84
C LYS A 205 -11.46 25.02 -11.85
N LYS A 206 -12.46 24.78 -10.99
CA LYS A 206 -13.64 25.67 -10.87
C LYS A 206 -13.34 27.00 -10.16
N ARG A 207 -12.20 27.11 -9.46
CA ARG A 207 -11.81 28.30 -8.69
C ARG A 207 -10.76 29.16 -9.39
N ALA A 208 -10.14 28.65 -10.45
CA ALA A 208 -9.22 29.37 -11.33
C ALA A 208 -9.99 29.98 -12.50
#